data_AF-A0A2G9ICQ8-F1
#
_entry.id   AF-A0A2G9ICQ8-F1
#
_cell.length_a   1.000
_cell.length_b   1.000
_cell.length_c   1.000
_cell.angle_alpha   90.00
_cell.angle_beta   90.00
_cell.angle_gamma   90.00
#
_symmetry.space_group_name_H-M   'P 1'
#
loop_
_entity.id
_entity.type
_entity.pdbx_description
1 polymer ?
#
loop_
_entity_poly.entity_id
_entity_poly.type
_entity_poly.pdbx_seq_one_letter_code
_entity_poly.pdbx_strand_id
1 'polypeptide(L)'
;MSAKSSNENLGCLAMPLGCLGAYIIVALISWFINDRHDMSACILYLSHNYPVFFMFVISLVIFPTAIYVGFSMKFTDNVNSIKKTFQEKKQEVEQDYKEKSNILEKEHNTKLSKIERREIIIKNIINTESPFKYSATLIADIKSALYADAESRLRYKSHPAVKAADEVKKIKESFKQEESKYKELLYKYELLFEIFPELEDYVESDKDLLDMGETKSFEGLIDERKDYDRVRDWIDGDEYKKLSVTQRNQLALDRYKNRKKSNRTIGLEYELYIGYLLRSRKLYVTQFGIDRGLNDLGRDIIAEEININGSRTIYVIQCKRWAKDKVIHENVICQLFGTTLEYKYTHKSYNIANFIPVLVTTVQLSETAKEFAKHLEVEVRIIPMGDYPMIKCNIDTMIYHLPFDQQYYTTQIKESKGEFYAWTVEEAEKKGYRRACKHFINK
;
A
#
# COMPACT_ATOMS: atom_id res chain seq x y z
N MET A 1 -36.56 35.31 42.51
CA MET A 1 -37.74 34.77 43.25
C MET A 1 -37.31 34.70 44.71
N SER A 2 -37.30 35.78 45.50
CA SER A 2 -38.38 36.66 45.97
C SER A 2 -39.59 35.93 46.55
N ALA A 3 -39.89 36.32 47.80
CA ALA A 3 -41.16 36.27 48.52
C ALA A 3 -41.57 34.90 49.11
N LYS A 4 -42.13 34.80 50.32
CA LYS A 4 -42.46 35.74 51.44
C LYS A 4 -43.01 34.81 52.55
N SER A 5 -42.72 35.09 53.83
CA SER A 5 -43.67 35.60 54.85
C SER A 5 -45.03 34.89 54.85
N SER A 6 -45.65 34.51 55.96
CA SER A 6 -45.86 35.21 57.24
C SER A 6 -46.62 34.19 58.12
N ASN A 7 -46.28 33.99 59.38
CA ASN A 7 -46.60 34.83 60.55
C ASN A 7 -48.10 34.91 60.85
N GLU A 8 -48.39 35.09 62.15
CA GLU A 8 -49.68 35.41 62.79
C GLU A 8 -50.51 34.20 63.27
N ASN A 9 -51.11 34.17 64.47
CA ASN A 9 -51.22 35.21 65.50
C ASN A 9 -51.93 34.68 66.76
N LEU A 10 -51.76 35.46 67.84
CA LEU A 10 -52.70 35.69 68.96
C LEU A 10 -53.01 34.50 69.89
N GLY A 11 -53.07 34.68 71.21
CA GLY A 11 -53.08 35.91 71.99
C GLY A 11 -53.79 35.69 73.33
N CYS A 12 -53.68 36.72 74.17
CA CYS A 12 -54.44 37.00 75.40
C CYS A 12 -54.10 36.19 76.66
N LEU A 13 -53.46 36.81 77.66
CA LEU A 13 -53.99 37.76 78.66
C LEU A 13 -54.68 37.06 79.84
N ALA A 14 -53.98 37.02 80.97
CA ALA A 14 -54.57 37.16 82.31
C ALA A 14 -53.46 37.56 83.32
N MET A 15 -53.37 38.86 83.63
CA MET A 15 -52.98 39.36 84.96
C MET A 15 -54.14 39.08 85.95
N PRO A 16 -54.05 39.35 87.28
CA PRO A 16 -52.94 39.27 88.23
C PRO A 16 -53.39 38.59 89.56
N LEU A 17 -52.60 37.69 90.13
CA LEU A 17 -52.84 37.22 91.53
C LEU A 17 -51.56 37.07 92.37
N GLY A 18 -50.40 37.44 91.83
CA GLY A 18 -49.11 37.32 92.52
C GLY A 18 -48.74 38.50 93.43
N CYS A 19 -49.50 39.60 93.44
CA CYS A 19 -49.11 40.81 94.19
C CYS A 19 -49.15 40.64 95.72
N LEU A 20 -49.90 39.66 96.27
CA LEU A 20 -49.77 39.28 97.69
C LEU A 20 -48.50 38.44 97.96
N GLY A 21 -48.12 37.55 97.03
CA GLY A 21 -46.91 36.73 97.15
C GLY A 21 -45.62 37.54 96.99
N ALA A 22 -45.59 38.49 96.06
CA ALA A 22 -44.48 39.42 95.90
C ALA A 22 -44.33 40.35 97.11
N TYR A 23 -45.41 40.78 97.75
CA TYR A 23 -45.33 41.59 98.98
C TYR A 23 -44.79 40.78 100.17
N ILE A 24 -45.14 39.49 100.28
CA ILE A 24 -44.57 38.60 101.32
C ILE A 24 -43.10 38.30 101.01
N ILE A 25 -42.73 38.07 99.75
CA ILE A 25 -41.33 37.80 99.34
C ILE A 25 -40.48 39.06 99.51
N VAL A 26 -40.97 40.24 99.14
CA VAL A 26 -40.26 41.51 99.36
C VAL A 26 -40.22 41.89 100.84
N ALA A 27 -41.27 41.61 101.63
CA ALA A 27 -41.24 41.79 103.09
C ALA A 27 -40.27 40.81 103.78
N LEU A 28 -40.20 39.55 103.31
CA LEU A 28 -39.24 38.57 103.80
C LEU A 28 -37.82 38.94 103.39
N ILE A 29 -37.58 39.36 102.14
CA ILE A 29 -36.26 39.84 101.68
C ILE A 29 -35.86 41.13 102.39
N SER A 30 -36.79 42.05 102.67
CA SER A 30 -36.49 43.29 103.40
C SER A 30 -36.26 43.04 104.89
N TRP A 31 -36.90 42.02 105.49
CA TRP A 31 -36.57 41.53 106.83
C TRP A 31 -35.19 40.84 106.85
N PHE A 32 -34.88 40.06 105.80
CA PHE A 32 -33.61 39.31 105.64
C PHE A 32 -32.39 40.20 105.36
N ILE A 33 -32.57 41.34 104.69
CA ILE A 33 -31.48 42.28 104.41
C ILE A 33 -31.18 43.16 105.63
N ASN A 34 -32.19 43.44 106.47
CA ASN A 34 -32.03 44.39 107.58
C ASN A 34 -31.48 43.74 108.86
N ASP A 35 -31.64 42.42 109.04
CA ASP A 35 -30.97 41.65 110.09
C ASP A 35 -30.01 40.64 109.44
N ARG A 36 -28.70 40.76 109.72
CA ARG A 36 -27.69 39.78 109.28
C ARG A 36 -27.91 38.45 110.01
N HIS A 37 -28.86 37.66 109.54
CA HIS A 37 -29.01 36.27 109.93
C HIS A 37 -28.49 35.33 108.83
N ASP A 38 -27.75 34.33 109.30
CA ASP A 38 -27.13 33.26 108.53
C ASP A 38 -28.17 32.58 107.61
N MET A 39 -27.87 32.48 106.31
CA MET A 39 -28.80 31.90 105.33
C MET A 39 -29.14 30.44 105.68
N SER A 40 -28.24 29.74 106.36
CA SER A 40 -28.48 28.40 106.90
C SER A 40 -29.55 28.38 107.99
N ALA A 41 -29.61 29.41 108.84
CA ALA A 41 -30.60 29.52 109.91
C ALA A 41 -32.02 29.79 109.37
N CYS A 42 -32.16 30.59 108.31
CA CYS A 42 -33.46 30.79 107.67
C CYS A 42 -33.94 29.57 106.89
N ILE A 43 -33.04 28.81 106.28
CA ILE A 43 -33.38 27.52 105.64
C ILE A 43 -33.83 26.52 106.71
N LEU A 44 -33.16 26.46 107.87
CA LEU A 44 -33.58 25.66 109.02
C LEU A 44 -34.92 26.12 109.59
N TYR A 45 -35.17 27.43 109.70
CA TYR A 45 -36.42 27.97 110.21
C TYR A 45 -37.62 27.69 109.28
N LEU A 46 -37.45 27.89 107.96
CA LEU A 46 -38.49 27.60 106.97
C LEU A 46 -38.74 26.10 106.81
N SER A 47 -37.70 25.27 106.87
CA SER A 47 -37.85 23.81 106.85
C SER A 47 -38.50 23.24 108.12
N HIS A 48 -38.32 23.88 109.28
CA HIS A 48 -38.94 23.41 110.52
C HIS A 48 -40.39 23.89 110.70
N ASN A 49 -40.69 25.15 110.34
CA ASN A 49 -42.03 25.74 110.54
C ASN A 49 -42.98 25.55 109.36
N TYR A 50 -42.45 25.45 108.13
CA TYR A 50 -43.25 25.23 106.92
C TYR A 50 -42.64 24.10 106.05
N PRO A 51 -42.47 22.90 106.62
CA PRO A 51 -41.80 21.78 105.95
C PRO A 51 -42.46 21.43 104.61
N VAL A 52 -43.79 21.55 104.54
CA VAL A 52 -44.56 21.26 103.33
C VAL A 52 -44.26 22.26 102.21
N PHE A 53 -44.13 23.55 102.52
CA PHE A 53 -43.83 24.59 101.52
C PHE A 53 -42.37 24.48 101.04
N PHE A 54 -41.43 24.23 101.94
CA PHE A 54 -40.02 24.04 101.60
C PHE A 54 -39.79 22.80 100.71
N MET A 55 -40.47 21.68 101.02
CA MET A 55 -40.48 20.49 100.16
C MET A 55 -41.09 20.78 98.78
N PHE A 56 -42.11 21.65 98.71
CA PHE A 56 -42.74 22.04 97.44
C PHE A 56 -41.82 22.89 96.56
N VAL A 57 -41.06 23.82 97.14
CA VAL A 57 -40.09 24.65 96.41
C VAL A 57 -38.91 23.82 95.91
N ILE A 58 -38.38 22.92 96.74
CA ILE A 58 -37.33 21.97 96.32
C ILE A 58 -37.84 21.06 95.19
N SER A 59 -39.07 20.55 95.32
CA SER A 59 -39.72 19.76 94.26
C SER A 59 -39.86 20.55 92.96
N LEU A 60 -40.27 21.82 93.02
CA LEU A 60 -40.44 22.70 91.86
C LEU A 60 -39.13 23.04 91.14
N VAL A 61 -37.97 22.92 91.79
CA VAL A 61 -36.66 23.20 91.17
C VAL A 61 -35.96 21.92 90.72
N ILE A 62 -36.02 20.85 91.53
CA ILE A 62 -35.36 19.57 91.22
C ILE A 62 -36.06 18.87 90.06
N PHE A 63 -37.39 18.91 89.99
CA PHE A 63 -38.12 18.19 88.96
C PHE A 63 -37.89 18.75 87.54
N PRO A 64 -37.95 20.08 87.29
CA PRO A 64 -37.65 20.63 85.98
C PRO A 64 -36.17 20.51 85.58
N THR A 65 -35.25 20.60 86.55
CA THR A 65 -33.81 20.42 86.28
C THR A 65 -33.50 18.97 85.92
N ALA A 66 -34.10 17.99 86.61
CA ALA A 66 -33.98 16.58 86.24
C ALA A 66 -34.58 16.28 84.84
N ILE A 67 -35.74 16.86 84.51
CA ILE A 67 -36.34 16.75 83.17
C ILE A 67 -35.43 17.40 82.11
N TYR A 68 -34.87 18.58 82.38
CA TYR A 68 -33.96 19.27 81.47
C TYR A 68 -32.67 18.48 81.24
N VAL A 69 -32.09 17.88 82.28
CA VAL A 69 -30.91 17.01 82.17
C VAL A 69 -31.24 15.74 81.39
N GLY A 70 -32.39 15.11 81.65
CA GLY A 70 -32.83 13.93 80.88
C GLY A 70 -33.07 14.26 79.40
N PHE A 71 -33.65 15.42 79.11
CA PHE A 71 -33.86 15.90 77.74
C PHE A 71 -32.54 16.25 77.04
N SER A 72 -31.60 16.90 77.73
CA SER A 72 -30.30 17.26 77.17
C SER A 72 -29.41 16.03 76.92
N MET A 73 -29.46 15.02 77.80
CA MET A 73 -28.81 13.73 77.58
C MET A 73 -29.38 13.03 76.34
N LYS A 74 -30.71 12.91 76.23
CA LYS A 74 -31.37 12.29 75.08
C LYS A 74 -31.13 13.06 73.77
N PHE A 75 -31.06 14.38 73.82
CA PHE A 75 -30.70 15.22 72.69
C PHE A 75 -29.24 15.00 72.27
N THR A 76 -28.33 14.91 73.24
CA THR A 76 -26.90 14.64 73.00
C THR A 76 -26.69 13.25 72.39
N ASP A 77 -27.42 12.24 72.87
CA ASP A 77 -27.39 10.88 72.33
C ASP A 77 -27.91 10.83 70.89
N ASN A 78 -29.01 11.54 70.58
CA ASN A 78 -29.52 11.67 69.22
C ASN A 78 -28.54 12.42 68.29
N VAL A 79 -27.88 13.47 68.77
CA VAL A 79 -26.85 14.18 67.98
C VAL A 79 -25.66 13.28 67.71
N ASN A 80 -25.24 12.48 68.70
CA ASN A 80 -24.14 11.53 68.55
C ASN A 80 -24.50 10.37 67.62
N SER A 81 -25.73 9.85 67.67
CA SER A 81 -26.19 8.82 66.75
C SER A 81 -26.25 9.34 65.31
N ILE A 82 -26.75 10.56 65.09
CA ILE A 82 -26.78 11.20 63.77
C ILE A 82 -25.35 11.41 63.24
N LYS A 83 -24.43 11.88 64.08
CA LYS A 83 -23.01 12.03 63.70
C LYS A 83 -22.38 10.69 63.32
N LYS A 84 -22.67 9.64 64.07
CA LYS A 84 -22.18 8.28 63.78
C LYS A 84 -22.70 7.77 62.44
N THR A 85 -24.02 7.85 62.20
CA THR A 85 -24.62 7.46 60.93
C THR A 85 -24.09 8.29 59.75
N PHE A 86 -23.85 9.58 59.95
CA PHE A 86 -23.23 10.44 58.93
C PHE A 86 -21.80 10.00 58.62
N GLN A 87 -20.99 9.67 59.63
CA GLN A 87 -19.63 9.16 59.43
C GLN A 87 -19.61 7.80 58.72
N GLU A 88 -20.51 6.89 59.08
CA GLU A 88 -20.66 5.58 58.43
C GLU A 88 -21.02 5.74 56.94
N LYS A 89 -22.04 6.55 56.63
CA LYS A 89 -22.42 6.84 55.24
C LYS A 89 -21.32 7.53 54.46
N LYS A 90 -20.57 8.45 55.09
CA LYS A 90 -19.43 9.10 54.45
C LYS A 90 -18.35 8.09 54.09
N GLN A 91 -18.02 7.17 55.00
CA GLN A 91 -17.05 6.10 54.74
C GLN A 91 -17.53 5.14 53.65
N GLU A 92 -18.81 4.79 53.64
CA GLU A 92 -19.42 3.95 52.61
C GLU A 92 -19.30 4.58 51.21
N VAL A 93 -19.64 5.87 51.09
CA VAL A 93 -19.51 6.62 49.83
C VAL A 93 -18.04 6.74 49.40
N GLU A 94 -17.12 7.00 50.34
CA GLU A 94 -15.69 7.04 50.05
C GLU A 94 -15.16 5.68 49.57
N GLN A 95 -15.64 4.57 50.14
CA GLN A 95 -15.28 3.22 49.72
C GLN A 95 -15.83 2.89 48.33
N ASP A 96 -17.11 3.15 48.04
CA ASP A 96 -17.72 2.94 46.72
C ASP A 96 -17.03 3.77 45.63
N TYR A 97 -16.72 5.05 45.93
CA TYR A 97 -15.96 5.90 45.02
C TYR A 97 -14.57 5.33 44.73
N LYS A 98 -13.86 4.86 45.76
CA LYS A 98 -12.52 4.28 45.61
C LYS A 98 -12.56 2.98 44.81
N GLU A 99 -13.56 2.14 45.03
CA GLU A 99 -13.74 0.89 44.28
C GLU A 99 -14.03 1.17 42.80
N LYS A 100 -14.96 2.08 42.49
CA LYS A 100 -15.25 2.49 41.11
C LYS A 100 -14.04 3.11 40.43
N SER A 101 -13.29 3.97 41.13
CA SER A 101 -12.06 4.57 40.59
C SER A 101 -11.03 3.50 40.24
N ASN A 102 -10.84 2.49 41.08
CA ASN A 102 -9.90 1.39 40.83
C ASN A 102 -10.33 0.53 39.63
N ILE A 103 -11.64 0.28 39.47
CA ILE A 103 -12.16 -0.45 38.31
C ILE A 103 -11.91 0.33 37.01
N LEU A 104 -12.24 1.62 37.01
CA LEU A 104 -12.02 2.51 35.87
C LEU A 104 -10.54 2.60 35.50
N GLU A 105 -9.65 2.69 36.49
CA GLU A 105 -8.20 2.74 36.26
C GLU A 105 -7.68 1.43 35.66
N LYS A 106 -8.16 0.28 36.14
CA LYS A 106 -7.84 -1.03 35.55
C LYS A 106 -8.32 -1.16 34.10
N GLU A 107 -9.55 -0.71 33.81
CA GLU A 107 -10.07 -0.71 32.44
C GLU A 107 -9.28 0.21 31.52
N HIS A 108 -8.96 1.42 31.99
CA HIS A 108 -8.14 2.38 31.26
C HIS A 108 -6.77 1.80 30.91
N ASN A 109 -6.06 1.24 31.90
CA ASN A 109 -4.75 0.64 31.69
C ASN A 109 -4.80 -0.57 30.75
N THR A 110 -5.89 -1.34 30.78
CA THR A 110 -6.12 -2.45 29.84
C THR A 110 -6.36 -1.95 28.40
N LYS A 111 -7.08 -0.84 28.23
CA LYS A 111 -7.31 -0.23 26.91
C LYS A 111 -6.02 0.42 26.38
N LEU A 112 -5.29 1.13 27.24
CA LEU A 112 -4.04 1.80 26.89
C LEU A 112 -3.00 0.78 26.42
N SER A 113 -2.78 -0.28 27.18
CA SER A 113 -1.86 -1.36 26.78
C SER A 113 -2.25 -2.04 25.47
N LYS A 114 -3.55 -2.16 25.15
CA LYS A 114 -4.00 -2.66 23.84
C LYS A 114 -3.66 -1.70 22.69
N ILE A 115 -3.80 -0.39 22.92
CA ILE A 115 -3.46 0.64 21.92
C ILE A 115 -1.96 0.68 21.68
N GLU A 116 -1.15 0.74 22.75
CA GLU A 116 0.31 0.72 22.65
C GLU A 116 0.82 -0.50 21.89
N ARG A 117 0.24 -1.68 22.18
CA ARG A 117 0.61 -2.91 21.48
C ARG A 117 0.27 -2.85 19.99
N ARG A 118 -0.86 -2.24 19.61
CA ARG A 118 -1.24 -2.02 18.20
C ARG A 118 -0.30 -1.03 17.52
N GLU A 119 0.05 0.07 18.18
CA GLU A 119 0.99 1.04 17.64
C GLU A 119 2.37 0.43 17.38
N ILE A 120 2.88 -0.39 18.30
CA ILE A 120 4.15 -1.10 18.13
C ILE A 120 4.09 -2.00 16.90
N ILE A 121 3.01 -2.76 16.73
CA ILE A 121 2.82 -3.63 15.56
C ILE A 121 2.80 -2.80 14.27
N ILE A 122 2.06 -1.68 14.25
CA ILE A 122 1.97 -0.81 13.08
C ILE A 122 3.35 -0.19 12.76
N LYS A 123 4.07 0.34 13.76
CA LYS A 123 5.41 0.90 13.58
C LYS A 123 6.39 -0.14 13.04
N ASN A 124 6.31 -1.39 13.52
CA ASN A 124 7.14 -2.48 13.03
C ASN A 124 6.82 -2.85 11.57
N ILE A 125 5.54 -2.74 11.15
CA ILE A 125 5.14 -2.96 9.75
C ILE A 125 5.63 -1.82 8.86
N ILE A 126 5.57 -0.56 9.32
CA ILE A 126 6.02 0.60 8.53
C ILE A 126 7.55 0.61 8.37
N ASN A 127 8.29 0.31 9.43
CA ASN A 127 9.76 0.38 9.44
C ASN A 127 10.44 -0.91 8.97
N THR A 128 9.70 -1.86 8.41
CA THR A 128 10.27 -3.13 7.99
C THR A 128 11.04 -3.01 6.68
N GLU A 129 12.16 -3.73 6.58
CA GLU A 129 12.92 -3.91 5.32
C GLU A 129 12.14 -4.73 4.27
N SER A 130 10.98 -5.30 4.61
CA SER A 130 10.18 -6.16 3.72
C SER A 130 8.69 -5.78 3.69
N PRO A 131 8.33 -4.54 3.31
CA PRO A 131 6.97 -4.00 3.47
C PRO A 131 5.91 -4.83 2.72
N PHE A 132 6.26 -5.35 1.54
CA PHE A 132 5.37 -6.19 0.73
C PHE A 132 5.01 -7.50 1.41
N LYS A 133 5.99 -8.18 2.03
CA LYS A 133 5.79 -9.45 2.72
C LYS A 133 4.86 -9.29 3.92
N TYR A 134 5.09 -8.25 4.73
CA TYR A 134 4.26 -7.99 5.90
C TYR A 134 2.84 -7.55 5.53
N SER A 135 2.71 -6.68 4.52
CA SER A 135 1.39 -6.26 4.00
C SER A 135 0.60 -7.43 3.45
N ALA A 136 1.26 -8.31 2.68
CA ALA A 136 0.64 -9.51 2.14
C ALA A 136 0.20 -10.49 3.24
N THR A 137 1.03 -10.68 4.28
CA THR A 137 0.69 -11.52 5.44
C THR A 137 -0.52 -10.97 6.18
N LEU A 138 -0.60 -9.65 6.38
CA LEU A 138 -1.71 -8.98 7.04
C LEU A 138 -3.03 -9.21 6.28
N ILE A 139 -3.02 -9.06 4.95
CA ILE A 139 -4.21 -9.33 4.14
C ILE A 139 -4.60 -10.81 4.21
N ALA A 140 -3.62 -11.72 4.15
CA ALA A 140 -3.87 -13.14 4.28
C ALA A 140 -4.48 -13.48 5.65
N ASP A 141 -4.03 -12.83 6.73
CA ASP A 141 -4.62 -12.94 8.07
C ASP A 141 -6.08 -12.50 8.08
N ILE A 142 -6.37 -11.31 7.53
CA ILE A 142 -7.73 -10.77 7.48
C ILE A 142 -8.66 -11.70 6.68
N LYS A 143 -8.23 -12.11 5.48
CA LYS A 143 -9.04 -12.99 4.63
C LYS A 143 -9.23 -14.38 5.24
N SER A 144 -8.22 -14.88 5.95
CA SER A 144 -8.29 -16.20 6.58
C SER A 144 -9.17 -16.24 7.85
N ALA A 145 -9.61 -15.08 8.35
CA ALA A 145 -10.45 -14.98 9.55
C ALA A 145 -11.80 -15.72 9.40
N LEU A 146 -12.36 -15.75 8.19
CA LEU A 146 -13.61 -16.48 7.90
C LEU A 146 -13.47 -17.99 8.17
N TYR A 147 -12.32 -18.57 7.83
CA TYR A 147 -12.05 -19.98 8.13
C TYR A 147 -11.83 -20.23 9.62
N ALA A 148 -11.28 -19.24 10.35
CA ALA A 148 -11.13 -19.33 11.80
C ALA A 148 -12.50 -19.38 12.50
N ASP A 149 -13.46 -18.57 12.04
CA ASP A 149 -14.84 -18.60 12.55
C ASP A 149 -15.53 -19.94 12.21
N ALA A 150 -15.40 -20.40 10.98
CA ALA A 150 -15.94 -21.68 10.54
C ALA A 150 -15.35 -22.87 11.33
N GLU A 151 -14.03 -22.89 11.54
CA GLU A 151 -13.34 -23.87 12.37
C GLU A 151 -13.92 -23.89 13.79
N SER A 152 -13.98 -22.71 14.43
CA SER A 152 -14.47 -22.55 15.80
C SER A 152 -15.91 -23.05 15.93
N ARG A 153 -16.79 -22.66 15.00
CA ARG A 153 -18.19 -23.10 14.98
C ARG A 153 -18.32 -24.61 14.84
N LEU A 154 -17.52 -25.25 13.98
CA LEU A 154 -17.55 -26.70 13.79
C LEU A 154 -17.02 -27.44 15.02
N ARG A 155 -16.01 -26.90 15.69
CA ARG A 155 -15.36 -27.50 16.86
C ARG A 155 -16.21 -27.40 18.13
N TYR A 156 -16.93 -26.30 18.32
CA TYR A 156 -17.63 -26.00 19.59
C TYR A 156 -19.16 -25.98 19.51
N LYS A 157 -19.77 -26.32 18.36
CA LYS A 157 -21.23 -26.49 18.27
C LYS A 157 -21.73 -27.63 19.17
N SER A 158 -23.03 -27.63 19.47
CA SER A 158 -23.70 -28.61 20.35
C SER A 158 -23.39 -30.08 20.04
N HIS A 159 -23.20 -30.43 18.75
CA HIS A 159 -22.71 -31.74 18.32
C HIS A 159 -21.39 -31.57 17.55
N PRO A 160 -20.22 -31.56 18.22
CA PRO A 160 -18.94 -31.19 17.62
C PRO A 160 -18.58 -32.01 16.38
N ALA A 161 -18.13 -31.32 15.32
CA ALA A 161 -17.63 -31.92 14.09
C ALA A 161 -16.11 -31.75 14.00
N VAL A 162 -15.38 -32.43 14.90
CA VAL A 162 -13.93 -32.24 15.09
C VAL A 162 -13.12 -32.50 13.81
N LYS A 163 -13.42 -33.58 13.07
CA LYS A 163 -12.74 -33.90 11.81
C LYS A 163 -12.91 -32.79 10.76
N ALA A 164 -14.12 -32.27 10.60
CA ALA A 164 -14.40 -31.17 9.68
C ALA A 164 -13.70 -29.87 10.13
N ALA A 165 -13.62 -29.60 11.44
CA ALA A 165 -12.86 -28.48 11.96
C ALA A 165 -11.35 -28.60 11.66
N ASP A 166 -10.77 -29.80 11.78
CA ASP A 166 -9.36 -30.04 11.45
C ASP A 166 -9.08 -29.88 9.94
N GLU A 167 -10.02 -30.26 9.08
CA GLU A 167 -9.95 -30.00 7.63
C GLU A 167 -10.00 -28.50 7.32
N VAL A 168 -10.93 -27.75 7.92
CA VAL A 168 -11.03 -26.29 7.75
C VAL A 168 -9.76 -25.60 8.24
N LYS A 169 -9.14 -26.08 9.32
CA LYS A 169 -7.85 -25.57 9.79
C LYS A 169 -6.74 -25.76 8.74
N LYS A 170 -6.65 -26.93 8.11
CA LYS A 170 -5.68 -27.18 7.02
C LYS A 170 -5.92 -26.28 5.81
N ILE A 171 -7.19 -26.12 5.41
CA ILE A 171 -7.57 -25.22 4.31
C ILE A 171 -7.18 -23.78 4.64
N LYS A 172 -7.42 -23.32 5.86
CA LYS A 172 -7.01 -21.99 6.34
C LYS A 172 -5.50 -21.79 6.22
N GLU A 173 -4.72 -22.75 6.67
CA GLU A 173 -3.24 -22.68 6.64
C GLU A 173 -2.72 -22.62 5.20
N SER A 174 -3.22 -23.46 4.30
CA SER A 174 -2.88 -23.45 2.87
C SER A 174 -3.32 -22.15 2.20
N PHE A 175 -4.56 -21.71 2.41
CA PHE A 175 -5.09 -20.45 1.88
C PHE A 175 -4.25 -19.26 2.32
N LYS A 176 -3.90 -19.18 3.61
CA LYS A 176 -3.08 -18.09 4.15
C LYS A 176 -1.71 -18.04 3.46
N GLN A 177 -1.07 -19.19 3.25
CA GLN A 177 0.23 -19.25 2.57
C GLN A 177 0.14 -18.81 1.11
N GLU A 178 -0.86 -19.28 0.37
CA GLU A 178 -1.05 -18.95 -1.04
C GLU A 178 -1.42 -17.48 -1.23
N GLU A 179 -2.38 -16.96 -0.46
CA GLU A 179 -2.81 -15.57 -0.52
C GLU A 179 -1.66 -14.62 -0.17
N SER A 180 -0.84 -14.97 0.83
CA SER A 180 0.33 -14.17 1.19
C SER A 180 1.36 -14.14 0.06
N LYS A 181 1.64 -15.27 -0.60
CA LYS A 181 2.58 -15.31 -1.74
C LYS A 181 2.04 -14.54 -2.93
N TYR A 182 0.76 -14.74 -3.26
CA TYR A 182 0.09 -14.05 -4.35
C TYR A 182 0.11 -12.53 -4.17
N LYS A 183 -0.26 -12.04 -2.97
CA LYS A 183 -0.27 -10.61 -2.69
C LYS A 183 1.13 -10.01 -2.66
N GLU A 184 2.12 -10.73 -2.12
CA GLU A 184 3.50 -10.27 -2.17
C GLU A 184 4.01 -10.11 -3.61
N LEU A 185 3.73 -11.09 -4.48
CA LEU A 185 4.08 -11.03 -5.90
C LEU A 185 3.35 -9.88 -6.60
N LEU A 186 2.05 -9.74 -6.36
CA LEU A 186 1.23 -8.68 -6.95
C LEU A 186 1.78 -7.29 -6.63
N TYR A 187 2.10 -7.00 -5.36
CA TYR A 187 2.62 -5.69 -4.98
C TYR A 187 4.00 -5.40 -5.56
N LYS A 188 4.87 -6.40 -5.60
CA LYS A 188 6.17 -6.28 -6.26
C LYS A 188 6.00 -6.02 -7.76
N TYR A 189 5.06 -6.72 -8.39
CA TYR A 189 4.74 -6.56 -9.81
C TYR A 189 4.21 -5.15 -10.09
N GLU A 190 3.19 -4.70 -9.36
CA GLU A 190 2.62 -3.35 -9.47
C GLU A 190 3.68 -2.26 -9.30
N LEU A 191 4.53 -2.36 -8.28
CA LEU A 191 5.63 -1.41 -8.08
C LEU A 191 6.59 -1.38 -9.28
N LEU A 192 6.91 -2.53 -9.87
CA LEU A 192 7.80 -2.59 -11.02
C LEU A 192 7.24 -1.84 -12.23
N PHE A 193 5.93 -1.91 -12.51
CA PHE A 193 5.32 -1.12 -13.58
C PHE A 193 5.23 0.36 -13.25
N GLU A 194 5.03 0.72 -11.98
CA GLU A 194 5.04 2.12 -11.57
C GLU A 194 6.44 2.75 -11.75
N ILE A 195 7.49 2.03 -11.39
CA ILE A 195 8.89 2.51 -11.53
C ILE A 195 9.36 2.43 -12.99
N PHE A 196 8.95 1.40 -13.73
CA PHE A 196 9.36 1.16 -15.11
C PHE A 196 8.13 0.95 -16.02
N PRO A 197 7.41 2.02 -16.39
CA PRO A 197 6.22 1.92 -17.25
C PRO A 197 6.50 1.25 -18.59
N GLU A 198 7.70 1.42 -19.15
CA GLU A 198 8.13 0.71 -20.36
C GLU A 198 8.05 -0.82 -20.26
N LEU A 199 8.03 -1.42 -19.06
CA LEU A 199 7.82 -2.86 -18.92
C LEU A 199 6.46 -3.29 -19.46
N GLU A 200 5.44 -2.44 -19.42
CA GLU A 200 4.07 -2.76 -19.85
C GLU A 200 4.02 -3.25 -21.30
N ASP A 201 4.80 -2.60 -22.18
CA ASP A 201 4.92 -2.98 -23.60
C ASP A 201 5.47 -4.41 -23.81
N TYR A 202 6.21 -4.96 -22.83
CA TYR A 202 6.83 -6.29 -22.92
C TYR A 202 6.01 -7.39 -22.25
N VAL A 203 5.08 -7.03 -21.37
CA VAL A 203 4.26 -7.99 -20.60
C VAL A 203 2.77 -7.91 -20.99
N GLU A 204 2.44 -7.09 -21.99
CA GLU A 204 1.07 -6.82 -22.45
C GLU A 204 0.33 -8.09 -22.90
N SER A 205 1.04 -9.11 -23.41
CA SER A 205 0.42 -10.38 -23.78
C SER A 205 1.21 -11.61 -23.35
N ASP A 206 0.49 -12.70 -23.07
CA ASP A 206 1.08 -14.04 -22.85
C ASP A 206 2.02 -14.44 -23.99
N LYS A 207 1.78 -13.96 -25.21
CA LYS A 207 2.66 -14.23 -26.37
C LYS A 207 3.99 -13.50 -26.28
N ASP A 208 4.02 -12.26 -25.80
CA ASP A 208 5.27 -11.51 -25.64
C ASP A 208 6.13 -12.12 -24.52
N LEU A 209 5.48 -12.61 -23.46
CA LEU A 209 6.11 -13.42 -22.41
C LEU A 209 6.67 -14.74 -22.96
N LEU A 210 5.90 -15.47 -23.77
CA LEU A 210 6.34 -16.71 -24.38
C LEU A 210 7.48 -16.49 -25.38
N ASP A 211 7.46 -15.43 -26.19
CA ASP A 211 8.57 -15.08 -27.09
C ASP A 211 9.86 -14.76 -26.31
N MET A 212 9.76 -14.07 -25.17
CA MET A 212 10.91 -13.86 -24.27
C MET A 212 11.41 -15.16 -23.64
N GLY A 213 10.48 -16.03 -23.24
CA GLY A 213 10.75 -17.37 -22.73
C GLY A 213 11.44 -18.25 -23.78
N GLU A 214 10.94 -18.30 -25.00
CA GLU A 214 11.54 -19.05 -26.11
C GLU A 214 12.98 -18.61 -26.39
N THR A 215 13.29 -17.31 -26.22
CA THR A 215 14.64 -16.77 -26.35
C THR A 215 15.60 -17.25 -25.23
N LYS A 216 15.11 -17.80 -24.11
CA LYS A 216 15.97 -18.23 -22.97
C LYS A 216 15.78 -19.67 -22.49
N SER A 217 14.60 -20.27 -22.64
CA SER A 217 14.24 -21.58 -22.09
C SER A 217 14.14 -22.69 -23.13
N PHE A 218 14.04 -22.36 -24.43
CA PHE A 218 13.97 -23.37 -25.50
C PHE A 218 15.29 -23.57 -26.23
N GLU A 219 16.20 -22.59 -26.17
CA GLU A 219 17.56 -22.69 -26.71
C GLU A 219 18.36 -23.84 -26.08
N GLY A 220 18.09 -24.15 -24.80
CA GLY A 220 18.76 -25.25 -24.08
C GLY A 220 18.09 -26.63 -24.22
N LEU A 221 16.81 -26.71 -24.58
CA LEU A 221 16.08 -28.00 -24.67
C LEU A 221 16.00 -28.57 -26.09
N ILE A 222 16.07 -27.72 -27.14
CA ILE A 222 16.28 -28.20 -28.51
C ILE A 222 17.74 -28.64 -28.74
N ASP A 223 18.68 -28.18 -27.91
CA ASP A 223 20.12 -28.36 -28.11
C ASP A 223 20.59 -29.83 -28.15
N GLU A 224 19.76 -30.77 -27.69
CA GLU A 224 20.03 -32.21 -27.79
C GLU A 224 19.74 -32.83 -29.17
N ARG A 225 18.93 -32.20 -30.03
CA ARG A 225 18.69 -32.70 -31.40
C ARG A 225 19.65 -32.07 -32.40
N LYS A 226 20.81 -32.71 -32.56
CA LYS A 226 21.94 -32.28 -33.41
C LYS A 226 21.58 -32.00 -34.89
N ASP A 227 20.42 -32.47 -35.39
CA ASP A 227 20.00 -32.37 -36.80
C ASP A 227 18.66 -31.63 -37.03
N TYR A 228 18.21 -30.77 -36.11
CA TYR A 228 16.92 -30.09 -36.26
C TYR A 228 17.00 -28.89 -37.22
N ASP A 229 16.40 -29.01 -38.41
CA ASP A 229 16.21 -27.90 -39.36
C ASP A 229 15.00 -27.05 -38.94
N ARG A 230 15.23 -25.76 -38.61
CA ARG A 230 14.19 -24.78 -38.23
C ARG A 230 13.09 -24.56 -39.28
N VAL A 231 13.29 -24.98 -40.53
CA VAL A 231 12.20 -24.99 -41.53
C VAL A 231 11.06 -25.91 -41.09
N ARG A 232 11.35 -26.97 -40.32
CA ARG A 232 10.34 -27.89 -39.77
C ARG A 232 9.39 -27.23 -38.77
N ASP A 233 9.75 -26.07 -38.22
CA ASP A 233 8.83 -25.26 -37.39
C ASP A 233 7.70 -24.65 -38.24
N TRP A 234 7.88 -24.60 -39.57
CA TRP A 234 6.99 -23.94 -40.51
C TRP A 234 6.33 -24.90 -41.49
N ILE A 235 6.83 -26.12 -41.65
CA ILE A 235 6.30 -27.08 -42.61
C ILE A 235 6.10 -28.47 -42.00
N ASP A 236 5.05 -29.16 -42.48
CA ASP A 236 4.70 -30.47 -41.97
C ASP A 236 5.73 -31.52 -42.40
N GLY A 237 5.81 -32.63 -41.65
CA GLY A 237 6.79 -33.69 -41.90
C GLY A 237 6.67 -34.33 -43.30
N ASP A 238 5.46 -34.41 -43.85
CA ASP A 238 5.23 -34.94 -45.20
C ASP A 238 5.62 -33.92 -46.28
N GLU A 239 5.38 -32.63 -46.05
CA GLU A 239 5.80 -31.55 -46.95
C GLU A 239 7.33 -31.47 -47.01
N TYR A 240 7.98 -31.55 -45.84
CA TYR A 240 9.44 -31.53 -45.72
C TYR A 240 10.12 -32.63 -46.54
N LYS A 241 9.51 -33.83 -46.62
CA LYS A 241 10.06 -34.97 -47.37
C LYS A 241 9.82 -34.86 -48.87
N LYS A 242 8.72 -34.23 -49.30
CA LYS A 242 8.31 -34.14 -50.71
C LYS A 242 8.96 -32.97 -51.45
N LEU A 243 9.18 -31.85 -50.77
CA LEU A 243 9.67 -30.61 -51.39
C LEU A 243 11.20 -30.60 -51.51
N SER A 244 11.70 -29.94 -52.56
CA SER A 244 13.13 -29.65 -52.68
C SER A 244 13.61 -28.68 -51.60
N VAL A 245 14.93 -28.57 -51.40
CA VAL A 245 15.50 -27.63 -50.41
C VAL A 245 15.10 -26.18 -50.69
N THR A 246 15.16 -25.76 -51.95
CA THR A 246 14.72 -24.41 -52.38
C THR A 246 13.24 -24.21 -52.07
N GLN A 247 12.39 -25.16 -52.46
CA GLN A 247 10.94 -25.07 -52.31
C GLN A 247 10.52 -25.07 -50.84
N ARG A 248 11.11 -25.94 -50.02
CA ARG A 248 10.77 -26.03 -48.60
C ARG A 248 11.21 -24.77 -47.84
N ASN A 249 12.39 -24.22 -48.16
CA ASN A 249 12.90 -23.00 -47.53
C ASN A 249 12.03 -21.79 -47.93
N GLN A 250 11.62 -21.71 -49.20
CA GLN A 250 10.73 -20.65 -49.68
C GLN A 250 9.35 -20.75 -49.02
N LEU A 251 8.77 -21.96 -48.95
CA LEU A 251 7.48 -22.19 -48.30
C LEU A 251 7.51 -21.80 -46.81
N ALA A 252 8.59 -22.15 -46.11
CA ALA A 252 8.79 -21.74 -44.72
C ALA A 252 8.89 -20.21 -44.57
N LEU A 253 9.60 -19.53 -45.47
CA LEU A 253 9.65 -18.07 -45.49
C LEU A 253 8.28 -17.44 -45.74
N ASP A 254 7.51 -17.98 -46.67
CA ASP A 254 6.17 -17.48 -46.99
C ASP A 254 5.21 -17.67 -45.82
N ARG A 255 5.27 -18.81 -45.11
CA ARG A 255 4.51 -19.05 -43.89
C ARG A 255 4.95 -18.14 -42.74
N TYR A 256 6.25 -17.92 -42.58
CA TYR A 256 6.78 -16.96 -41.60
C TYR A 256 6.23 -15.56 -41.82
N LYS A 257 6.20 -15.08 -43.08
CA LYS A 257 5.67 -13.76 -43.43
C LYS A 257 4.18 -13.61 -43.06
N ASN A 258 3.40 -14.66 -43.28
CA ASN A 258 1.94 -14.67 -43.10
C ASN A 258 1.46 -15.02 -41.67
N ARG A 259 2.37 -15.43 -40.76
CA ARG A 259 1.99 -15.78 -39.39
C ARG A 259 1.48 -14.56 -38.62
N LYS A 260 0.67 -14.81 -37.58
CA LYS A 260 0.40 -13.80 -36.55
C LYS A 260 1.67 -13.59 -35.70
N LYS A 261 2.20 -12.37 -35.68
CA LYS A 261 3.44 -11.99 -35.00
C LYS A 261 3.14 -11.31 -33.65
N SER A 262 4.06 -11.44 -32.70
CA SER A 262 4.07 -10.70 -31.44
C SER A 262 4.40 -9.22 -31.68
N ASN A 263 4.09 -8.35 -30.71
CA ASN A 263 4.39 -6.93 -30.80
C ASN A 263 5.91 -6.70 -30.90
N ARG A 264 6.70 -7.50 -30.17
CA ARG A 264 8.17 -7.50 -30.26
C ARG A 264 8.70 -7.87 -31.65
N THR A 265 8.21 -8.97 -32.25
CA THR A 265 8.62 -9.37 -33.60
C THR A 265 8.24 -8.30 -34.62
N ILE A 266 7.06 -7.70 -34.46
CA ILE A 266 6.54 -6.60 -35.28
C ILE A 266 7.47 -5.38 -35.21
N GLY A 267 7.96 -5.03 -34.03
CA GLY A 267 8.95 -3.96 -33.81
C GLY A 267 10.28 -4.25 -34.49
N LEU A 268 10.86 -5.42 -34.22
CA LEU A 268 12.14 -5.84 -34.83
C LEU A 268 12.09 -5.86 -36.36
N GLU A 269 11.00 -6.37 -36.95
CA GLU A 269 10.82 -6.36 -38.40
C GLU A 269 10.71 -4.94 -38.97
N TYR A 270 10.14 -4.02 -38.21
CA TYR A 270 10.03 -2.62 -38.61
C TYR A 270 11.39 -1.92 -38.57
N GLU A 271 12.22 -2.18 -37.57
CA GLU A 271 13.61 -1.71 -37.53
C GLU A 271 14.43 -2.25 -38.73
N LEU A 272 14.24 -3.53 -39.07
CA LEU A 272 14.86 -4.13 -40.25
C LEU A 272 14.38 -3.46 -41.55
N TYR A 273 13.10 -3.18 -41.67
CA TYR A 273 12.51 -2.47 -42.81
C TYR A 273 13.07 -1.05 -42.96
N ILE A 274 13.08 -0.25 -41.89
CA ILE A 274 13.63 1.11 -41.92
C ILE A 274 15.13 1.06 -42.24
N GLY A 275 15.88 0.11 -41.67
CA GLY A 275 17.28 -0.11 -42.00
C GLY A 275 17.49 -0.44 -43.48
N TYR A 276 16.62 -1.24 -44.09
CA TYR A 276 16.65 -1.51 -45.54
C TYR A 276 16.39 -0.25 -46.39
N LEU A 277 15.40 0.58 -46.01
CA LEU A 277 15.12 1.84 -46.71
C LEU A 277 16.31 2.80 -46.67
N LEU A 278 16.99 2.88 -45.52
CA LEU A 278 18.17 3.74 -45.34
C LEU A 278 19.36 3.25 -46.17
N ARG A 279 19.61 1.93 -46.20
CA ARG A 279 20.64 1.33 -47.08
C ARG A 279 20.35 1.56 -48.56
N SER A 280 19.08 1.47 -48.96
CA SER A 280 18.66 1.77 -50.34
C SER A 280 18.94 3.22 -50.75
N ARG A 281 19.10 4.13 -49.78
CA ARG A 281 19.55 5.53 -49.97
C ARG A 281 21.07 5.70 -49.85
N LYS A 282 21.83 4.61 -49.77
CA LYS A 282 23.30 4.55 -49.66
C LYS A 282 23.87 5.09 -48.34
N LEU A 283 23.08 5.08 -47.27
CA LEU A 283 23.59 5.36 -45.93
C LEU A 283 24.25 4.11 -45.35
N TYR A 284 25.29 4.29 -44.55
CA TYR A 284 25.84 3.21 -43.74
C TYR A 284 24.95 3.00 -42.51
N VAL A 285 24.49 1.77 -42.27
CA VAL A 285 23.43 1.49 -41.27
C VAL A 285 23.86 0.38 -40.32
N THR A 286 23.89 0.71 -39.03
CA THR A 286 24.09 -0.21 -37.91
C THR A 286 22.77 -0.45 -37.18
N GLN A 287 22.37 -1.71 -37.01
CA GLN A 287 21.16 -2.10 -36.26
C GLN A 287 21.47 -2.17 -34.75
N PHE A 288 21.57 -1.00 -34.14
CA PHE A 288 22.08 -0.84 -32.78
C PHE A 288 21.22 -1.54 -31.72
N GLY A 289 19.89 -1.46 -31.82
CA GLY A 289 18.96 -2.12 -30.89
C GLY A 289 19.08 -3.64 -30.95
N ILE A 290 19.10 -4.18 -32.16
CA ILE A 290 19.30 -5.62 -32.40
C ILE A 290 20.65 -6.12 -31.84
N ASP A 291 21.72 -5.33 -31.98
CA ASP A 291 23.06 -5.70 -31.51
C ASP A 291 23.22 -5.57 -29.98
N ARG A 292 22.63 -4.53 -29.36
CA ARG A 292 22.87 -4.15 -27.96
C ARG A 292 21.78 -4.63 -26.99
N GLY A 293 20.61 -5.02 -27.50
CA GLY A 293 19.46 -5.43 -26.69
C GLY A 293 19.12 -4.37 -25.65
N LEU A 294 18.89 -4.79 -24.39
CA LEU A 294 18.48 -3.91 -23.28
C LEU A 294 19.44 -2.74 -22.97
N ASN A 295 20.67 -2.76 -23.48
CA ASN A 295 21.65 -1.69 -23.28
C ASN A 295 21.63 -0.62 -24.39
N ASP A 296 20.67 -0.69 -25.32
CA ASP A 296 20.54 0.25 -26.44
C ASP A 296 20.04 1.64 -26.02
N LEU A 297 19.45 1.77 -24.82
CA LEU A 297 18.76 2.96 -24.31
C LEU A 297 17.62 3.44 -25.23
N GLY A 298 17.02 2.55 -26.03
CA GLY A 298 15.96 2.89 -26.99
C GLY A 298 16.44 3.50 -28.31
N ARG A 299 17.70 3.24 -28.69
CA ARG A 299 18.26 3.61 -30.00
C ARG A 299 18.31 2.38 -30.90
N ASP A 300 17.45 2.35 -31.90
CA ASP A 300 17.30 1.15 -32.72
C ASP A 300 18.30 1.12 -33.88
N ILE A 301 18.52 2.26 -34.53
CA ILE A 301 19.37 2.35 -35.72
C ILE A 301 20.33 3.54 -35.62
N ILE A 302 21.59 3.30 -35.94
CA ILE A 302 22.55 4.37 -36.22
C ILE A 302 22.80 4.38 -37.72
N ALA A 303 22.42 5.46 -38.38
CA ALA A 303 22.63 5.65 -39.81
C ALA A 303 23.57 6.81 -40.08
N GLU A 304 24.37 6.66 -41.11
CA GLU A 304 25.52 7.51 -41.32
C GLU A 304 25.66 7.89 -42.78
N GLU A 305 25.74 9.19 -43.00
CA GLU A 305 25.83 9.82 -44.30
C GLU A 305 27.13 10.62 -44.38
N ILE A 306 27.92 10.38 -45.42
CA ILE A 306 29.12 11.14 -45.73
C ILE A 306 28.79 12.07 -46.89
N ASN A 307 28.74 13.37 -46.61
CA ASN A 307 28.48 14.39 -47.62
C ASN A 307 29.70 14.56 -48.55
N ILE A 308 29.45 15.17 -49.72
CA ILE A 308 30.47 15.42 -50.75
C ILE A 308 31.65 16.25 -50.20
N ASN A 309 31.39 17.16 -49.26
CA ASN A 309 32.40 18.00 -48.60
C ASN A 309 33.18 17.27 -47.49
N GLY A 310 32.96 15.96 -47.30
CA GLY A 310 33.58 15.16 -46.25
C GLY A 310 32.96 15.30 -44.87
N SER A 311 31.92 16.13 -44.71
CA SER A 311 31.17 16.21 -43.44
C SER A 311 30.33 14.95 -43.22
N ARG A 312 30.22 14.53 -41.97
CA ARG A 312 29.50 13.31 -41.57
C ARG A 312 28.23 13.70 -40.84
N THR A 313 27.11 13.09 -41.20
CA THR A 313 25.84 13.22 -40.48
C THR A 313 25.50 11.87 -39.88
N ILE A 314 25.30 11.84 -38.57
CA ILE A 314 24.88 10.67 -37.80
C ILE A 314 23.40 10.84 -37.46
N TYR A 315 22.57 9.98 -37.98
CA TYR A 315 21.18 9.87 -37.61
C TYR A 315 21.06 8.84 -36.48
N VAL A 316 20.61 9.29 -35.31
CA VAL A 316 20.29 8.43 -34.17
C VAL A 316 18.78 8.18 -34.21
N ILE A 317 18.40 6.97 -34.60
CA ILE A 317 17.03 6.68 -35.01
C ILE A 317 16.37 5.75 -33.99
N GLN A 318 15.17 6.14 -33.55
CA GLN A 318 14.25 5.27 -32.81
C GLN A 318 13.04 4.96 -33.68
N CYS A 319 12.67 3.69 -33.74
CA CYS A 319 11.58 3.13 -34.50
C CYS A 319 10.44 2.75 -33.54
N LYS A 320 9.23 3.26 -33.78
CA LYS A 320 8.03 2.90 -33.03
C LYS A 320 6.93 2.39 -33.97
N ARG A 321 6.70 1.07 -33.94
CA ARG A 321 5.57 0.44 -34.65
C ARG A 321 4.45 0.12 -33.67
N TRP A 322 3.48 1.04 -33.57
CA TRP A 322 2.34 0.92 -32.66
C TRP A 322 1.03 0.65 -33.40
N ALA A 323 0.02 0.21 -32.67
CA ALA A 323 -1.33 0.06 -33.20
C ALA A 323 -1.91 1.42 -33.61
N LYS A 324 -2.77 1.45 -34.66
CA LYS A 324 -3.22 2.69 -35.32
C LYS A 324 -3.96 3.67 -34.41
N ASP A 325 -4.54 3.17 -33.32
CA ASP A 325 -5.27 3.90 -32.29
C ASP A 325 -4.36 4.53 -31.22
N LYS A 326 -3.09 4.11 -31.16
CA LYS A 326 -2.10 4.68 -30.24
C LYS A 326 -1.54 6.00 -30.79
N VAL A 327 -1.06 6.83 -29.87
CA VAL A 327 -0.48 8.14 -30.15
C VAL A 327 0.87 8.23 -29.47
N ILE A 328 1.89 8.75 -30.16
CA ILE A 328 3.20 9.01 -29.55
C ILE A 328 3.11 10.27 -28.68
N HIS A 329 3.56 10.12 -27.42
CA HIS A 329 3.66 11.20 -26.46
C HIS A 329 5.10 11.73 -26.34
N GLU A 330 5.24 12.88 -25.69
CA GLU A 330 6.45 13.67 -25.56
C GLU A 330 7.59 12.93 -24.85
N ASN A 331 7.28 11.93 -24.02
CA ASN A 331 8.26 11.09 -23.34
C ASN A 331 9.23 10.40 -24.32
N VAL A 332 8.72 9.89 -25.45
CA VAL A 332 9.53 9.24 -26.49
C VAL A 332 10.50 10.24 -27.13
N ILE A 333 10.05 11.47 -27.39
CA ILE A 333 10.87 12.54 -27.96
C ILE A 333 11.97 12.95 -26.99
N CYS A 334 11.63 13.16 -25.72
CA CYS A 334 12.59 13.51 -24.67
C CYS A 334 13.64 12.42 -24.46
N GLN A 335 13.21 11.15 -24.44
CA GLN A 335 14.11 10.00 -24.32
C GLN A 335 15.10 9.99 -25.49
N LEU A 336 14.60 10.01 -26.73
CA LEU A 336 15.44 9.97 -27.93
C LEU A 336 16.45 11.12 -27.97
N PHE A 337 16.01 12.33 -27.62
CA PHE A 337 16.89 13.49 -27.54
C PHE A 337 18.01 13.26 -26.50
N GLY A 338 17.66 12.85 -25.28
CA GLY A 338 18.64 12.56 -24.22
C GLY A 338 19.62 11.46 -24.60
N THR A 339 19.15 10.37 -25.21
CA THR A 339 19.99 9.24 -25.61
C THR A 339 20.87 9.55 -26.82
N THR A 340 20.45 10.51 -27.66
CA THR A 340 21.26 11.04 -28.75
C THR A 340 22.41 11.90 -28.22
N LEU A 341 22.16 12.74 -27.21
CA LEU A 341 23.21 13.49 -26.53
C LEU A 341 24.23 12.57 -25.84
N GLU A 342 23.75 11.51 -25.18
CA GLU A 342 24.61 10.49 -24.58
C GLU A 342 25.49 9.81 -25.64
N TYR A 343 24.90 9.40 -26.78
CA TYR A 343 25.62 8.76 -27.87
C TYR A 343 26.70 9.69 -28.46
N LYS A 344 26.37 10.97 -28.65
CA LYS A 344 27.33 12.01 -29.07
C LYS A 344 28.48 12.16 -28.06
N TYR A 345 28.17 12.16 -26.77
CA TYR A 345 29.17 12.32 -25.72
C TYR A 345 30.11 11.11 -25.59
N THR A 346 29.63 9.89 -25.80
CA THR A 346 30.46 8.68 -25.73
C THR A 346 31.31 8.47 -26.97
N HIS A 347 30.89 9.02 -28.12
CA HIS A 347 31.59 8.90 -29.40
C HIS A 347 32.30 10.21 -29.82
N LYS A 348 33.04 10.82 -28.90
CA LYS A 348 33.78 12.09 -29.12
C LYS A 348 34.79 12.07 -30.29
N SER A 349 35.15 10.90 -30.80
CA SER A 349 35.96 10.76 -32.02
C SER A 349 35.26 11.35 -33.26
N TYR A 350 33.95 11.57 -33.22
CA TYR A 350 33.16 12.23 -34.25
C TYR A 350 33.04 13.75 -34.06
N ASN A 351 34.11 14.44 -33.65
CA ASN A 351 34.10 15.88 -33.33
C ASN A 351 33.62 16.82 -34.46
N ILE A 352 33.47 16.34 -35.69
CA ILE A 352 33.00 17.10 -36.87
C ILE A 352 31.63 16.58 -37.37
N ALA A 353 31.05 15.57 -36.72
CA ALA A 353 29.80 15.00 -37.18
C ALA A 353 28.59 15.74 -36.58
N ASN A 354 27.60 16.00 -37.44
CA ASN A 354 26.30 16.46 -36.98
C ASN A 354 25.48 15.26 -36.49
N PHE A 355 24.82 15.38 -35.35
CA PHE A 355 23.98 14.31 -34.80
C PHE A 355 22.51 14.76 -34.87
N ILE A 356 21.70 13.97 -35.57
CA ILE A 356 20.29 14.27 -35.79
C ILE A 356 19.45 13.15 -35.14
N PRO A 357 18.70 13.45 -34.07
CA PRO A 357 17.73 12.51 -33.52
C PRO A 357 16.55 12.36 -34.49
N VAL A 358 16.18 11.13 -34.84
CA VAL A 358 15.07 10.84 -35.75
C VAL A 358 14.11 9.82 -35.13
N LEU A 359 12.87 10.20 -34.90
CA LEU A 359 11.78 9.28 -34.60
C LEU A 359 11.13 8.81 -35.90
N VAL A 360 11.12 7.50 -36.13
CA VAL A 360 10.42 6.87 -37.25
C VAL A 360 9.25 6.07 -36.70
N THR A 361 8.02 6.44 -37.05
CA THR A 361 6.82 5.83 -36.46
C THR A 361 5.76 5.51 -37.51
N THR A 362 4.80 4.66 -37.15
CA THR A 362 3.63 4.32 -37.98
C THR A 362 2.37 5.09 -37.56
N VAL A 363 2.41 5.78 -36.43
CA VAL A 363 1.26 6.49 -35.82
C VAL A 363 1.54 7.98 -35.69
N GLN A 364 0.49 8.74 -35.39
CA GLN A 364 0.59 10.19 -35.19
C GLN A 364 1.16 10.52 -33.79
N LEU A 365 1.68 11.73 -33.67
CA LEU A 365 2.13 12.32 -32.41
C LEU A 365 1.00 13.16 -31.79
N SER A 366 1.01 13.26 -30.46
CA SER A 366 0.21 14.25 -29.74
C SER A 366 0.65 15.67 -30.13
N GLU A 367 -0.21 16.68 -29.95
CA GLU A 367 0.17 18.07 -30.23
C GLU A 367 1.37 18.51 -29.38
N THR A 368 1.39 18.13 -28.10
CA THR A 368 2.53 18.37 -27.20
C THR A 368 3.80 17.69 -27.71
N ALA A 369 3.74 16.44 -28.16
CA ALA A 369 4.90 15.74 -28.72
C ALA A 369 5.43 16.42 -30.00
N LYS A 370 4.55 16.96 -30.85
CA LYS A 370 4.96 17.75 -32.03
C LYS A 370 5.68 19.04 -31.63
N GLU A 371 5.19 19.74 -30.61
CA GLU A 371 5.86 20.92 -30.07
C GLU A 371 7.23 20.58 -29.51
N PHE A 372 7.36 19.51 -28.73
CA PHE A 372 8.64 19.04 -28.21
C PHE A 372 9.61 18.68 -29.34
N ALA A 373 9.17 17.93 -30.34
CA ALA A 373 10.00 17.54 -31.47
C ALA A 373 10.54 18.77 -32.21
N LYS A 374 9.73 19.81 -32.38
CA LYS A 374 10.14 21.09 -32.98
C LYS A 374 11.19 21.81 -32.14
N HIS A 375 11.00 21.91 -30.82
CA HIS A 375 11.92 22.66 -29.94
C HIS A 375 13.24 21.93 -29.69
N LEU A 376 13.21 20.60 -29.66
CA LEU A 376 14.39 19.74 -29.44
C LEU A 376 15.08 19.33 -30.74
N GLU A 377 14.60 19.84 -31.88
CA GLU A 377 15.12 19.51 -33.23
C GLU A 377 15.16 18.00 -33.51
N VAL A 378 14.14 17.28 -33.02
CA VAL A 378 13.93 15.85 -33.31
C VAL A 378 13.15 15.72 -34.59
N GLU A 379 13.75 15.11 -35.61
CA GLU A 379 13.05 14.80 -36.85
C GLU A 379 12.01 13.70 -36.63
N VAL A 380 10.80 13.89 -37.13
CA VAL A 380 9.74 12.88 -37.03
C VAL A 380 9.34 12.46 -38.43
N ARG A 381 9.39 11.15 -38.70
CA ARG A 381 9.03 10.55 -39.99
C ARG A 381 7.94 9.50 -39.78
N ILE A 382 6.78 9.72 -40.37
CA ILE A 382 5.67 8.76 -40.33
C ILE A 382 5.77 7.87 -41.57
N ILE A 383 6.22 6.63 -41.38
CA ILE A 383 6.49 5.67 -42.46
C ILE A 383 5.70 4.38 -42.17
N PRO A 384 4.71 4.01 -42.99
CA PRO A 384 4.02 2.74 -42.80
C PRO A 384 4.96 1.55 -43.07
N MET A 385 4.70 0.41 -42.41
CA MET A 385 5.40 -0.84 -42.71
C MET A 385 5.12 -1.27 -44.15
N GLY A 386 6.18 -1.46 -44.94
CA GLY A 386 6.12 -1.99 -46.29
C GLY A 386 6.83 -3.33 -46.43
N ASP A 387 6.82 -3.85 -47.65
CA ASP A 387 7.56 -5.08 -47.98
C ASP A 387 9.06 -4.81 -48.12
N TYR A 388 9.87 -5.78 -47.72
CA TYR A 388 11.31 -5.77 -47.89
C TYR A 388 11.88 -7.18 -48.03
N PRO A 389 13.07 -7.33 -48.66
CA PRO A 389 13.73 -8.62 -48.75
C PRO A 389 14.24 -9.05 -47.36
N MET A 390 13.78 -10.22 -46.90
CA MET A 390 14.08 -10.76 -45.55
C MET A 390 15.18 -11.82 -45.55
N ILE A 391 15.84 -12.07 -46.68
CA ILE A 391 16.92 -13.06 -46.76
C ILE A 391 18.24 -12.30 -46.74
N LYS A 392 19.09 -12.57 -45.76
CA LYS A 392 20.42 -11.94 -45.62
C LYS A 392 21.48 -12.82 -46.27
N CYS A 393 22.11 -12.36 -47.33
CA CYS A 393 23.18 -13.09 -48.05
C CYS A 393 24.56 -12.55 -47.66
N ASN A 394 25.34 -13.36 -46.93
CA ASN A 394 26.68 -13.02 -46.46
C ASN A 394 27.76 -13.63 -47.39
N ILE A 395 28.60 -12.77 -47.96
CA ILE A 395 29.58 -13.17 -48.98
C ILE A 395 30.80 -13.85 -48.36
N ASP A 396 31.20 -13.45 -47.15
CA ASP A 396 32.38 -13.98 -46.47
C ASP A 396 32.25 -15.51 -46.26
N THR A 397 31.01 -16.02 -46.12
CA THR A 397 30.72 -17.45 -45.93
C THR A 397 29.99 -18.11 -47.12
N MET A 398 29.54 -17.33 -48.10
CA MET A 398 28.61 -17.75 -49.17
C MET A 398 27.34 -18.42 -48.61
N ILE A 399 26.81 -17.85 -47.53
CA ILE A 399 25.63 -18.36 -46.81
C ILE A 399 24.51 -17.32 -46.81
N TYR A 400 23.26 -17.78 -46.95
CA TYR A 400 22.09 -16.96 -46.66
C TYR A 400 21.37 -17.37 -45.37
N HIS A 401 20.81 -16.38 -44.68
CA HIS A 401 20.01 -16.56 -43.46
C HIS A 401 18.56 -16.17 -43.72
N LEU A 402 17.64 -17.06 -43.32
CA LEU A 402 16.20 -16.80 -43.21
C LEU A 402 15.89 -16.12 -41.86
N PRO A 403 14.76 -15.40 -41.74
CA PRO A 403 14.43 -14.61 -40.54
C PRO A 403 14.27 -15.42 -39.25
N PHE A 404 14.11 -16.73 -39.36
CA PHE A 404 14.03 -17.67 -38.24
C PHE A 404 15.34 -18.44 -37.99
N ASP A 405 16.41 -18.20 -38.77
CA ASP A 405 17.71 -18.83 -38.55
C ASP A 405 18.45 -18.17 -37.37
N GLN A 406 19.25 -18.94 -36.63
CA GLN A 406 19.87 -18.53 -35.36
C GLN A 406 20.69 -17.24 -35.44
N GLN A 407 21.47 -17.08 -36.52
CA GLN A 407 22.37 -15.93 -36.70
C GLN A 407 21.72 -14.82 -37.55
N TYR A 408 20.42 -14.87 -37.81
CA TYR A 408 19.78 -13.89 -38.70
C TYR A 408 19.92 -12.45 -38.18
N TYR A 409 19.64 -12.24 -36.89
CA TYR A 409 19.65 -10.91 -36.29
C TYR A 409 21.07 -10.35 -36.10
N THR A 410 22.02 -11.19 -35.71
CA THR A 410 23.44 -10.84 -35.52
C THR A 410 24.18 -10.63 -36.84
N THR A 411 23.73 -11.25 -37.92
CA THR A 411 24.34 -11.08 -39.25
C THR A 411 23.97 -9.71 -39.82
N GLN A 412 24.99 -8.88 -40.06
CA GLN A 412 24.85 -7.60 -40.73
C GLN A 412 25.26 -7.71 -42.20
N ILE A 413 24.49 -7.06 -43.07
CA ILE A 413 24.79 -6.99 -44.51
C ILE A 413 25.67 -5.78 -44.80
N LYS A 414 26.86 -6.05 -45.34
CA LYS A 414 27.84 -5.08 -45.80
C LYS A 414 27.81 -4.98 -47.32
N GLU A 415 26.95 -4.11 -47.84
CA GLU A 415 26.79 -3.89 -49.29
C GLU A 415 28.10 -3.52 -50.00
N SER A 416 29.01 -2.82 -49.29
CA SER A 416 30.35 -2.49 -49.79
C SER A 416 31.22 -3.71 -50.12
N LYS A 417 30.93 -4.88 -49.54
CA LYS A 417 31.59 -6.15 -49.84
C LYS A 417 30.86 -6.99 -50.89
N GLY A 418 29.71 -6.53 -51.41
CA GLY A 418 28.86 -7.30 -52.30
C GLY A 418 27.85 -8.22 -51.60
N GLU A 419 27.69 -8.09 -50.27
CA GLU A 419 26.60 -8.71 -49.53
C GLU A 419 25.27 -8.02 -49.87
N PHE A 420 24.17 -8.76 -49.86
CA PHE A 420 22.88 -8.19 -50.27
C PHE A 420 21.71 -8.90 -49.59
N TYR A 421 20.52 -8.31 -49.74
CA TYR A 421 19.27 -8.93 -49.34
C TYR A 421 18.57 -9.55 -50.55
N ALA A 422 18.06 -10.78 -50.41
CA ALA A 422 17.29 -11.46 -51.45
C ALA A 422 15.78 -11.49 -51.14
N TRP A 423 14.95 -11.39 -52.18
CA TRP A 423 13.49 -11.49 -52.07
C TRP A 423 13.01 -12.93 -51.94
N THR A 424 13.71 -13.84 -52.62
CA THR A 424 13.38 -15.26 -52.70
C THR A 424 14.61 -16.12 -52.46
N VAL A 425 14.37 -17.34 -52.00
CA VAL A 425 15.42 -18.35 -51.81
C VAL A 425 16.11 -18.65 -53.14
N GLU A 426 15.33 -18.72 -54.22
CA GLU A 426 15.86 -18.96 -55.56
C GLU A 426 16.83 -17.86 -56.00
N GLU A 427 16.55 -16.59 -55.69
CA GLU A 427 17.46 -15.49 -55.99
C GLU A 427 18.81 -15.64 -55.26
N ALA A 428 18.78 -16.03 -53.98
CA ALA A 428 19.99 -16.26 -53.20
C ALA A 428 20.81 -17.44 -53.76
N GLU A 429 20.14 -18.57 -54.06
CA GLU A 429 20.78 -19.79 -54.56
C GLU A 429 21.34 -19.64 -55.98
N LYS A 430 20.64 -18.90 -56.86
CA LYS A 430 21.16 -18.56 -58.21
C LYS A 430 22.45 -17.74 -58.16
N LYS A 431 22.65 -16.95 -57.11
CA LYS A 431 23.87 -16.19 -56.85
C LYS A 431 24.94 -17.00 -56.11
N GLY A 432 24.72 -18.31 -55.92
CA GLY A 432 25.69 -19.25 -55.34
C GLY A 432 25.65 -19.38 -53.83
N TYR A 433 24.66 -18.78 -53.15
CA TYR A 433 24.54 -18.85 -51.69
C TYR A 433 23.83 -20.13 -51.28
N ARG A 434 24.34 -20.80 -50.25
CA ARG A 434 23.64 -21.92 -49.59
C ARG A 434 22.98 -21.46 -48.29
N ARG A 435 21.93 -22.11 -47.82
CA ARG A 435 21.33 -21.75 -46.53
C ARG A 435 22.30 -21.97 -45.37
N ALA A 436 22.15 -21.16 -44.33
CA ALA A 436 22.81 -21.36 -43.06
C ALA A 436 22.37 -22.69 -42.44
N CYS A 437 23.33 -23.60 -42.27
CA CYS A 437 23.20 -24.79 -41.45
C CYS A 437 24.00 -24.57 -40.15
N LYS A 438 23.56 -25.15 -39.03
CA LYS A 438 24.25 -25.05 -37.74
C LYS A 438 25.72 -25.46 -37.90
N HIS A 439 26.67 -24.55 -37.63
CA HIS A 439 28.10 -24.85 -37.58
C HIS A 439 28.44 -25.39 -36.20
N PHE A 440 28.90 -26.64 -36.12
CA PHE A 440 29.47 -27.19 -34.89
C PHE A 440 30.99 -26.94 -34.91
N ILE A 441 31.48 -26.08 -34.03
CA ILE A 441 32.88 -26.14 -33.62
C ILE A 441 32.97 -27.36 -32.69
N ASN A 442 33.60 -28.44 -33.15
CA ASN A 442 34.06 -29.48 -32.24
C ASN A 442 35.07 -28.82 -31.29
N LYS A 443 34.65 -28.57 -30.04
CA LYS A 443 35.57 -28.24 -28.96
C LYS A 443 36.17 -29.51 -28.39
#